data_AF-A0A553NT45-F1
#
_entry.id   AF-A0A553NT45-F1
#
_cell.length_a   1.000
_cell.length_b   1.000
_cell.length_c   1.000
_cell.angle_alpha   90.00
_cell.angle_beta   90.00
_cell.angle_gamma   90.00
#
_symmetry.space_group_name_H-M   'P 1'
#
loop_
_entity.id
_entity.type
_entity.pdbx_description
1 polymer ?
#
loop_
_entity_poly.entity_id
_entity_poly.type
_entity_poly.pdbx_seq_one_letter_code
_entity_poly.pdbx_strand_id
1 'polypeptide(L)'
;LLWIFLCVGSALLGAWLIRPIFNKWQNNPTITTVESTNYPVWNIYFPAVTICSNNKVTRSRFNQAIKKKPWIDLTNHTLFNQNRSLEPEEVEKSIFESVVNVLTRIVHLDGELGILDNQTEKEQFIYKHLKNEVPKLLKQTMQSCRSLAILCIWQGQITNCSDLFDIRQTDAGYCCSFNTINVNEQL
;
A
#
# COMPACT_ATOMS: atom_id res chain seq x y z
N LEU A 1 16.60 16.70 53.16
CA LEU A 1 15.32 16.91 53.86
C LEU A 1 14.22 17.41 52.92
N LEU A 2 14.40 18.56 52.24
CA LEU A 2 13.40 19.11 51.32
C LEU A 2 12.97 18.13 50.19
N TRP A 3 13.93 17.45 49.57
CA TRP A 3 13.66 16.43 48.56
C TRP A 3 12.82 15.25 49.07
N ILE A 4 13.03 14.85 50.33
CA ILE A 4 12.26 13.75 50.94
C ILE A 4 10.81 14.20 51.12
N PHE A 5 10.58 15.44 51.56
CA PHE A 5 9.23 15.98 51.73
C PHE A 5 8.48 16.07 50.40
N LEU A 6 9.15 16.50 49.33
CA LEU A 6 8.55 16.54 47.99
C LEU A 6 8.16 15.14 47.49
N CYS A 7 9.02 14.14 47.66
CA CYS A 7 8.73 12.77 47.26
C CYS A 7 7.59 12.13 48.07
N VAL A 8 7.51 12.43 49.37
CA VAL A 8 6.41 11.93 50.21
C VAL A 8 5.09 12.61 49.86
N GLY A 9 5.11 13.93 49.64
CA GLY A 9 3.92 14.68 49.23
C GLY A 9 3.36 14.21 47.89
N SER A 10 4.23 13.96 46.91
CA SER A 10 3.81 13.45 45.60
C SER A 10 3.24 12.02 45.68
N ALA A 11 3.84 11.14 46.49
CA ALA A 11 3.34 9.79 46.70
C ALA A 11 1.95 9.77 47.36
N LEU A 12 1.72 10.63 48.37
CA LEU A 12 0.43 10.76 49.03
C LEU A 12 -0.65 11.30 48.09
N LEU A 13 -0.32 12.32 47.29
CA LEU A 13 -1.23 12.87 46.29
C LEU A 13 -1.54 11.86 45.19
N GLY A 14 -0.54 11.09 44.75
CA GLY A 14 -0.73 9.98 43.81
C GLY A 14 -1.67 8.90 44.35
N ALA A 15 -1.47 8.48 45.61
CA ALA A 15 -2.35 7.53 46.27
C ALA A 15 -3.78 8.06 46.44
N TRP A 16 -3.94 9.37 46.67
CA TRP A 16 -5.26 10.00 46.74
C TRP A 16 -5.96 10.01 45.37
N LEU A 17 -5.24 10.34 44.31
CA LEU A 17 -5.77 10.36 42.94
C LEU A 17 -6.10 8.97 42.39
N ILE A 18 -5.39 7.91 42.81
CA ILE A 18 -5.66 6.56 42.28
C ILE A 18 -6.90 5.91 42.91
N ARG A 19 -7.28 6.29 44.13
CA ARG A 19 -8.47 5.79 44.81
C ARG A 19 -9.76 5.86 43.97
N PRO A 20 -10.16 7.02 43.39
CA PRO A 20 -11.38 7.10 42.59
C PRO A 20 -11.31 6.23 41.33
N ILE A 21 -10.14 6.07 40.71
CA ILE A 21 -9.94 5.23 39.53
C ILE A 21 -10.09 3.76 39.90
N PHE A 22 -9.45 3.32 40.98
CA PHE A 22 -9.55 1.95 41.47
C PHE A 22 -10.99 1.62 41.89
N ASN A 23 -11.67 2.53 42.58
CA ASN A 23 -13.08 2.38 42.93
C ASN A 23 -13.97 2.31 41.69
N LYS A 24 -13.70 3.13 40.65
CA LYS A 24 -14.45 3.05 39.39
C LYS A 24 -14.24 1.71 38.68
N TRP A 25 -13.02 1.18 38.67
CA TRP A 25 -12.70 -0.11 38.06
C TRP A 25 -13.35 -1.29 38.80
N GLN A 26 -13.31 -1.29 40.14
CA GLN A 26 -13.98 -2.31 40.97
C GLN A 26 -15.51 -2.25 40.84
N ASN A 27 -16.09 -1.05 40.85
CA ASN A 27 -17.54 -0.88 40.82
C ASN A 27 -18.14 -0.97 39.42
N ASN A 28 -17.37 -0.66 38.37
CA ASN A 28 -17.81 -0.68 36.98
C ASN A 28 -16.72 -1.31 36.09
N PRO A 29 -16.43 -2.61 36.23
CA PRO A 29 -15.52 -3.28 35.31
C PRO A 29 -16.12 -3.28 33.90
N THR A 30 -15.30 -3.01 32.89
CA THR A 30 -15.74 -3.16 31.49
C THR A 30 -15.87 -4.64 31.18
N ILE A 31 -17.10 -5.14 31.11
CA ILE A 31 -17.41 -6.52 30.72
C ILE A 31 -17.88 -6.49 29.27
N THR A 32 -17.24 -7.27 28.41
CA THR A 32 -17.71 -7.49 27.04
C THR A 32 -18.55 -8.77 27.01
N THR A 33 -19.74 -8.69 26.44
CA THR A 33 -20.61 -9.85 26.20
C THR A 33 -20.80 -10.02 24.69
N VAL A 34 -21.06 -11.27 24.27
CA VAL A 34 -21.44 -11.54 22.88
C VAL A 34 -22.91 -11.19 22.75
N GLU A 35 -23.23 -10.19 21.92
CA GLU A 35 -24.60 -9.71 21.71
C GLU A 35 -25.50 -10.80 21.10
N SER A 36 -24.98 -11.58 20.15
CA SER A 36 -25.62 -12.82 19.70
C SER A 36 -24.63 -13.72 18.96
N THR A 37 -24.76 -15.04 19.13
CA THR A 37 -24.10 -16.06 18.28
C THR A 37 -24.98 -16.51 17.12
N ASN A 38 -26.26 -16.12 17.12
CA ASN A 38 -27.29 -16.55 16.17
C ASN A 38 -27.70 -15.44 15.20
N TYR A 39 -26.74 -14.60 14.78
CA TYR A 39 -27.03 -13.59 13.77
C TYR A 39 -27.24 -14.26 12.40
N PRO A 40 -28.34 -13.97 11.69
CA PRO A 40 -28.62 -14.62 10.43
C PRO A 40 -27.61 -14.25 9.34
N VAL A 41 -27.04 -15.26 8.69
CA VAL A 41 -25.98 -15.08 7.66
C VAL A 41 -26.44 -14.19 6.49
N TRP A 42 -27.72 -14.24 6.12
CA TRP A 42 -28.27 -13.42 5.03
C TRP A 42 -28.36 -11.92 5.35
N ASN A 43 -28.28 -11.54 6.63
CA ASN A 43 -28.33 -10.14 7.04
C ASN A 43 -26.93 -9.53 7.24
N ILE A 44 -25.87 -10.30 6.96
CA ILE A 44 -24.49 -9.85 7.01
C ILE A 44 -24.13 -9.28 5.64
N TYR A 45 -23.70 -8.01 5.60
CA TYR A 45 -23.16 -7.43 4.38
C TYR A 45 -21.92 -8.20 3.94
N PHE A 46 -21.86 -8.55 2.66
CA PHE A 46 -20.67 -9.17 2.10
C PHE A 46 -19.47 -8.22 2.30
N PRO A 47 -18.27 -8.72 2.63
CA PRO A 47 -17.12 -7.87 2.85
C PRO A 47 -16.57 -7.28 1.54
N ALA A 48 -15.67 -6.31 1.68
CA ALA A 48 -14.80 -5.92 0.59
C ALA A 48 -13.78 -7.04 0.30
N VAL A 49 -13.53 -7.33 -0.98
CA VAL A 49 -12.53 -8.32 -1.40
C VAL A 49 -11.50 -7.64 -2.29
N THR A 50 -10.23 -7.67 -1.88
CA THR A 50 -9.12 -7.11 -2.66
C THR A 50 -8.16 -8.21 -3.06
N ILE A 51 -7.86 -8.30 -4.36
CA ILE A 51 -6.97 -9.28 -4.96
C ILE A 51 -5.80 -8.55 -5.61
N CYS A 52 -4.58 -8.91 -5.21
CA CYS A 52 -3.34 -8.35 -5.72
C CYS A 52 -2.53 -9.41 -6.45
N SER A 53 -1.94 -9.06 -7.60
CA SER A 53 -0.93 -9.92 -8.22
C SER A 53 0.40 -9.81 -7.48
N ASN A 54 1.11 -10.94 -7.36
CA ASN A 54 2.51 -10.93 -6.90
C ASN A 54 3.41 -10.26 -7.94
N ASN A 55 3.05 -10.36 -9.22
CA ASN A 55 3.75 -9.69 -10.31
C ASN A 55 3.29 -8.23 -10.39
N LYS A 56 4.06 -7.33 -9.78
CA LYS A 56 3.74 -5.88 -9.73
C LYS A 56 3.78 -5.21 -11.10
N VAL A 57 4.67 -5.68 -11.98
CA VAL A 57 4.90 -5.10 -13.31
C VAL A 57 4.84 -6.20 -14.36
N THR A 58 3.95 -6.03 -15.33
CA THR A 58 3.83 -6.91 -16.50
C THR A 58 4.78 -6.41 -17.58
N ARG A 59 5.74 -7.25 -18.00
CA ARG A 59 6.78 -6.87 -18.98
C ARG A 59 6.21 -6.34 -20.29
N SER A 60 5.16 -6.97 -20.84
CA SER A 60 4.54 -6.53 -22.09
C SER A 60 3.92 -5.13 -22.00
N ARG A 61 3.34 -4.77 -20.85
CA ARG A 61 2.78 -3.43 -20.60
C ARG A 61 3.86 -2.41 -20.28
N PHE A 62 4.90 -2.82 -19.57
CA PHE A 62 6.08 -1.98 -19.30
C PHE A 62 6.72 -1.49 -20.60
N ASN A 63 7.01 -2.41 -21.52
CA ASN A 63 7.61 -2.09 -22.81
C ASN A 63 6.74 -1.13 -23.66
N GLN A 64 5.42 -1.11 -23.43
CA GLN A 64 4.51 -0.15 -24.07
C GLN A 64 4.48 1.20 -23.34
N ALA A 65 4.58 1.20 -22.01
CA ALA A 65 4.51 2.40 -21.20
C ALA A 65 5.79 3.24 -21.30
N ILE A 66 6.97 2.62 -21.34
CA ILE A 66 8.26 3.32 -21.42
C ILE A 66 8.47 4.09 -22.73
N LYS A 67 7.72 3.74 -23.78
CA LYS A 67 7.75 4.44 -25.08
C LYS A 67 7.04 5.80 -25.05
N LYS A 68 6.36 6.12 -23.96
CA LYS A 68 5.61 7.37 -23.77
C LYS A 68 6.39 8.32 -22.87
N LYS A 69 6.14 9.63 -23.01
CA LYS A 69 6.67 10.63 -22.07
C LYS A 69 6.09 10.40 -20.66
N PRO A 70 6.85 10.64 -19.59
CA PRO A 70 8.25 11.12 -19.57
C PRO A 70 9.31 10.01 -19.62
N TRP A 71 8.91 8.74 -19.68
CA TRP A 71 9.82 7.58 -19.60
C TRP A 71 10.71 7.42 -20.85
N ILE A 72 10.26 7.90 -22.00
CA ILE A 72 11.07 7.90 -23.23
C ILE A 72 12.38 8.71 -23.06
N ASP A 73 12.34 9.80 -22.28
CA ASP A 73 13.51 10.65 -22.07
C ASP A 73 14.58 9.93 -21.22
N LEU A 74 14.16 9.03 -20.31
CA LEU A 74 15.07 8.14 -19.57
C LEU A 74 15.74 7.13 -20.49
N THR A 75 15.00 6.52 -21.41
CA THR A 75 15.55 5.49 -22.31
C THR A 75 16.67 6.05 -23.21
N ASN A 76 16.59 7.34 -23.54
CA ASN A 76 17.61 8.04 -24.32
C ASN A 76 18.73 8.65 -23.47
N HIS A 77 18.59 8.65 -22.15
CA HIS A 77 19.54 9.30 -21.26
C HIS A 77 20.85 8.50 -21.16
N THR A 78 21.99 9.20 -21.15
CA THR A 78 23.33 8.60 -21.15
C THR A 78 23.58 7.69 -19.93
N LEU A 79 22.96 7.99 -18.78
CA LEU A 79 23.01 7.12 -17.58
C LEU A 79 22.45 5.71 -17.82
N PHE A 80 21.45 5.58 -18.70
CA PHE A 80 20.82 4.29 -19.01
C PHE A 80 21.36 3.68 -20.30
N ASN A 81 21.93 4.50 -21.18
CA ASN A 81 22.49 4.13 -22.47
C ASN A 81 24.03 4.16 -22.48
N GLN A 82 24.66 3.85 -21.35
CA GLN A 82 26.08 4.14 -21.08
C GLN A 82 27.05 3.30 -21.92
N ASN A 83 26.62 2.15 -22.46
CA ASN A 83 27.43 1.30 -23.34
C ASN A 83 26.68 1.02 -24.65
N ARG A 84 27.03 1.75 -25.73
CA ARG A 84 26.50 1.52 -27.10
C ARG A 84 26.79 0.13 -27.69
N SER A 85 27.53 -0.71 -26.97
CA SER A 85 27.88 -2.08 -27.35
C SER A 85 26.90 -3.14 -26.84
N LEU A 86 25.98 -2.77 -25.94
CA LEU A 86 24.94 -3.67 -25.43
C LEU A 86 23.83 -3.81 -26.46
N GLU A 87 23.31 -5.03 -26.62
CA GLU A 87 22.14 -5.25 -27.47
C GLU A 87 20.94 -4.45 -26.93
N PRO A 88 20.03 -3.96 -27.81
CA PRO A 88 18.86 -3.18 -27.39
C PRO A 88 18.01 -3.88 -26.30
N GLU A 89 17.99 -5.21 -26.29
CA GLU A 89 17.28 -6.01 -25.30
C GLU A 89 17.91 -5.95 -23.90
N GLU A 90 19.24 -5.86 -23.80
CA GLU A 90 19.96 -5.79 -22.53
C GLU A 90 19.76 -4.44 -21.84
N VAL A 91 19.69 -3.36 -22.64
CA VAL A 91 19.37 -2.01 -22.15
C VAL A 91 17.94 -1.97 -21.61
N GLU A 92 16.96 -2.53 -22.34
CA GLU A 92 15.57 -2.59 -21.88
C GLU A 92 15.45 -3.39 -20.57
N LYS A 93 16.19 -4.50 -20.45
CA LYS A 93 16.27 -5.28 -19.21
C LYS A 93 16.87 -4.47 -18.06
N SER A 94 17.97 -3.74 -18.28
CA SER A 94 18.59 -2.91 -17.24
C SER A 94 17.65 -1.80 -16.75
N ILE A 95 16.92 -1.17 -17.66
CA ILE A 95 15.93 -0.13 -17.34
C ILE A 95 14.76 -0.74 -16.56
N PHE A 96 14.26 -1.91 -17.01
CA PHE A 96 13.21 -2.64 -16.32
C PHE A 96 13.58 -2.92 -14.86
N GLU A 97 14.76 -3.51 -14.61
CA GLU A 97 15.22 -3.81 -13.25
C GLU A 97 15.35 -2.54 -12.38
N SER A 98 15.94 -1.47 -12.92
CA SER A 98 16.12 -0.20 -12.20
C SER A 98 14.77 0.43 -11.82
N VAL A 99 13.82 0.44 -12.75
CA VAL A 99 12.49 1.02 -12.52
C VAL A 99 11.67 0.14 -11.58
N VAL A 100 11.73 -1.19 -11.73
CA VAL A 100 11.06 -2.15 -10.83
C VAL A 100 11.59 -2.04 -9.41
N ASN A 101 12.90 -1.91 -9.20
CA ASN A 101 13.48 -1.71 -7.87
C ASN A 101 13.00 -0.41 -7.21
N VAL A 102 12.90 0.69 -7.97
CA VAL A 102 12.35 1.95 -7.45
C VAL A 102 10.86 1.79 -7.14
N LEU A 103 10.09 1.15 -8.03
CA LEU A 103 8.66 0.89 -7.85
C LEU A 103 8.41 0.03 -6.60
N THR A 104 9.12 -1.07 -6.42
CA THR A 104 8.94 -1.96 -5.28
C THR A 104 9.27 -1.26 -3.97
N ARG A 105 10.33 -0.44 -3.93
CA ARG A 105 10.68 0.35 -2.74
C ARG A 105 9.64 1.42 -2.39
N ILE A 106 9.10 2.12 -3.39
CA ILE A 106 8.06 3.15 -3.16
C ILE A 106 6.75 2.52 -2.69
N VAL A 107 6.40 1.35 -3.20
CA VAL A 107 5.18 0.63 -2.80
C VAL A 107 5.24 0.17 -1.34
N HIS A 108 6.40 -0.32 -0.88
CA HIS A 108 6.55 -0.83 0.49
C HIS A 108 6.82 0.25 1.56
N LEU A 109 7.10 1.51 1.17
CA LEU A 109 7.51 2.57 2.10
C LEU A 109 6.57 3.76 2.03
N ASP A 110 5.54 3.78 2.89
CA ASP A 110 4.59 4.89 3.03
C ASP A 110 5.08 6.01 3.97
N GLY A 111 6.30 5.91 4.50
CA GLY A 111 6.83 6.89 5.44
C GLY A 111 8.33 6.80 5.56
N GLU A 112 9.01 7.90 5.27
CA GLU A 112 10.44 8.12 5.44
C GLU A 112 11.36 7.21 4.60
N LEU A 113 11.77 7.78 3.46
CA LEU A 113 12.89 7.29 2.67
C LEU A 113 14.22 7.59 3.38
N GLY A 114 14.40 7.06 4.60
CA GLY A 114 15.59 7.22 5.44
C GLY A 114 16.75 6.30 5.06
N ILE A 115 16.68 5.56 3.96
CA ILE A 115 17.77 4.66 3.52
C ILE A 115 17.98 4.83 2.01
N LEU A 116 18.56 5.98 1.63
CA LEU A 116 19.13 6.20 0.30
C LEU A 116 20.65 5.95 0.24
N ASP A 117 21.24 5.32 1.26
CA ASP A 117 22.71 5.14 1.32
C ASP A 117 23.25 3.98 0.45
N ASN A 118 22.39 3.13 -0.13
CA ASN A 118 22.82 1.96 -0.91
C ASN A 118 22.18 1.90 -2.31
N GLN A 119 22.00 3.05 -2.95
CA GLN A 119 21.27 3.13 -4.22
C GLN A 119 22.17 3.45 -5.42
N THR A 120 21.90 2.82 -6.56
CA THR A 120 22.57 3.12 -7.83
C THR A 120 22.14 4.51 -8.34
N GLU A 121 23.05 5.24 -9.00
CA GLU A 121 22.79 6.57 -9.58
C GLU A 121 21.52 6.62 -10.46
N LYS A 122 21.25 5.51 -11.18
CA LYS A 122 20.04 5.31 -12.00
C LYS A 122 18.75 5.44 -11.19
N GLU A 123 18.70 4.76 -10.05
CA GLU A 123 17.50 4.68 -9.24
C GLU A 123 17.27 6.01 -8.48
N GLN A 124 18.36 6.66 -8.03
CA GLN A 124 18.30 8.01 -7.44
C GLN A 124 17.76 9.04 -8.44
N PHE A 125 18.19 8.95 -9.71
CA PHE A 125 17.70 9.82 -10.76
C PHE A 125 16.19 9.67 -10.98
N ILE A 126 15.70 8.42 -11.07
CA ILE A 126 14.26 8.12 -11.23
C ILE A 126 13.49 8.65 -10.03
N TYR A 127 13.96 8.39 -8.81
CA TYR A 127 13.29 8.89 -7.61
C TYR A 127 13.23 10.43 -7.61
N LYS A 128 14.34 11.12 -7.85
CA LYS A 128 14.40 12.60 -7.74
C LYS A 128 13.54 13.31 -8.80
N HIS A 129 13.48 12.80 -10.02
CA HIS A 129 12.83 13.50 -11.14
C HIS A 129 11.44 12.94 -11.51
N LEU A 130 11.15 11.69 -11.16
CA LEU A 130 9.96 10.97 -11.63
C LEU A 130 9.13 10.37 -10.50
N LYS A 131 9.39 10.72 -9.23
CA LYS A 131 8.60 10.27 -8.06
C LYS A 131 7.09 10.31 -8.31
N ASN A 132 6.58 11.40 -8.88
CA ASN A 132 5.15 11.61 -9.10
C ASN A 132 4.57 10.79 -10.27
N GLU A 133 5.44 10.29 -11.15
CA GLU A 133 5.07 9.53 -12.34
C GLU A 133 5.15 8.01 -12.09
N VAL A 134 5.97 7.58 -11.13
CA VAL A 134 6.11 6.18 -10.70
C VAL A 134 4.75 5.52 -10.39
N PRO A 135 3.85 6.11 -9.57
CA PRO A 135 2.54 5.50 -9.33
C PRO A 135 1.71 5.33 -10.61
N LYS A 136 1.75 6.33 -11.51
CA LYS A 136 1.04 6.24 -12.79
C LYS A 136 1.59 5.10 -13.65
N LEU A 137 2.92 4.94 -13.69
CA LEU A 137 3.55 3.82 -14.38
C LEU A 137 3.16 2.47 -13.75
N LEU A 138 3.15 2.37 -12.42
CA LEU A 138 2.71 1.17 -11.72
C LEU A 138 1.28 0.79 -12.12
N LYS A 139 0.35 1.76 -12.11
CA LYS A 139 -1.04 1.56 -12.52
C LYS A 139 -1.16 1.12 -13.99
N GLN A 140 -0.32 1.61 -14.88
CA GLN A 140 -0.33 1.24 -16.31
C GLN A 140 0.27 -0.15 -16.56
N THR A 141 1.23 -0.56 -15.73
CA THR A 141 2.02 -1.77 -15.94
C THR A 141 1.60 -2.95 -15.09
N MET A 142 0.75 -2.74 -14.07
CA MET A 142 0.13 -3.82 -13.30
C MET A 142 -0.67 -4.79 -14.20
N GLN A 143 -0.89 -6.00 -13.68
CA GLN A 143 -1.89 -6.91 -14.26
C GLN A 143 -3.28 -6.30 -14.15
N SER A 144 -4.09 -6.37 -15.22
CA SER A 144 -5.43 -5.77 -15.22
C SER A 144 -6.40 -6.67 -14.49
N CYS A 145 -7.40 -6.08 -13.84
CA CYS A 145 -8.43 -6.83 -13.12
C CYS A 145 -9.13 -7.87 -14.00
N ARG A 146 -9.43 -7.52 -15.25
CA ARG A 146 -9.97 -8.44 -16.26
C ARG A 146 -9.10 -9.68 -16.54
N SER A 147 -7.77 -9.55 -16.42
CA SER A 147 -6.83 -10.65 -16.66
C SER A 147 -6.47 -11.40 -15.38
N LEU A 148 -6.83 -10.85 -14.22
CA LEU A 148 -6.61 -11.46 -12.91
C LEU A 148 -7.84 -12.28 -12.49
N ALA A 149 -9.04 -11.76 -12.72
CA ALA A 149 -10.31 -12.42 -12.49
C ALA A 149 -10.96 -12.76 -13.84
N ILE A 150 -10.89 -14.03 -14.22
CA ILE A 150 -11.38 -14.53 -15.53
C ILE A 150 -12.88 -14.82 -15.49
N LEU A 151 -13.37 -15.35 -14.37
CA LEU A 151 -14.78 -15.71 -14.16
C LEU A 151 -15.24 -15.17 -12.81
N CYS A 152 -16.37 -14.46 -12.82
CA CYS A 152 -17.00 -13.94 -11.61
C CYS A 152 -18.43 -14.46 -11.52
N ILE A 153 -18.79 -14.98 -10.36
CA ILE A 153 -20.14 -15.40 -10.02
C ILE A 153 -20.53 -14.61 -8.78
N TRP A 154 -21.53 -13.75 -8.93
CA TRP A 154 -22.02 -12.91 -7.85
C TRP A 154 -23.50 -13.18 -7.62
N GLN A 155 -23.87 -13.51 -6.38
CA GLN A 155 -25.26 -13.85 -6.01
C GLN A 155 -25.91 -14.90 -6.94
N GLY A 156 -25.11 -15.89 -7.38
CA GLY A 156 -25.56 -16.97 -8.27
C GLY A 156 -25.63 -16.61 -9.75
N GLN A 157 -25.25 -15.39 -10.14
CA GLN A 157 -25.25 -14.94 -11.53
C GLN A 157 -23.82 -14.77 -12.05
N ILE A 158 -23.58 -15.24 -13.28
CA ILE A 158 -22.32 -14.99 -13.99
C ILE A 158 -22.33 -13.52 -14.41
N THR A 159 -21.33 -12.77 -13.96
CA THR A 159 -21.18 -11.34 -14.24
C THR A 159 -19.80 -11.04 -14.80
N ASN A 160 -19.68 -9.92 -15.51
CA ASN A 160 -18.38 -9.48 -15.99
C ASN A 160 -17.53 -8.99 -14.82
N CYS A 161 -16.38 -9.62 -14.60
CA CYS A 161 -15.45 -9.23 -13.54
C CYS A 161 -15.00 -7.77 -13.63
N SER A 162 -15.01 -7.18 -14.83
CA SER A 162 -14.64 -5.78 -15.04
C SER A 162 -15.66 -4.80 -14.46
N ASP A 163 -16.89 -5.24 -14.22
CA ASP A 163 -17.96 -4.43 -13.63
C ASP A 163 -18.00 -4.56 -12.10
N LEU A 164 -17.34 -5.59 -11.55
CA LEU A 164 -17.25 -5.83 -10.11
C LEU A 164 -15.97 -5.28 -9.48
N PHE A 165 -14.84 -5.40 -10.18
CA PHE A 165 -13.53 -5.07 -9.62
C PHE A 165 -13.01 -3.74 -10.14
N ASP A 166 -12.75 -2.83 -9.20
CA ASP A 166 -12.09 -1.56 -9.45
C ASP A 166 -10.62 -1.58 -9.05
N ILE A 167 -9.81 -0.76 -9.71
CA ILE A 167 -8.41 -0.58 -9.33
C ILE A 167 -8.32 0.31 -8.09
N ARG A 168 -7.70 -0.18 -7.02
CA ARG A 168 -7.43 0.55 -5.78
C ARG A 168 -5.95 0.55 -5.44
N GLN A 169 -5.50 1.64 -4.81
CA GLN A 169 -4.14 1.74 -4.27
C GLN A 169 -4.08 1.08 -2.89
N THR A 170 -3.04 0.31 -2.64
CA THR A 170 -2.76 -0.43 -1.41
C THR A 170 -1.26 -0.33 -1.09
N ASP A 171 -0.87 -0.84 0.09
CA ASP A 171 0.52 -1.09 0.51
C ASP A 171 1.28 -2.06 -0.43
N ALA A 172 0.54 -2.87 -1.17
CA ALA A 172 1.06 -3.80 -2.16
C ALA A 172 1.09 -3.21 -3.59
N GLY A 173 0.71 -1.94 -3.77
CA GLY A 173 0.69 -1.25 -5.07
C GLY A 173 -0.73 -1.01 -5.56
N TYR A 174 -1.01 -1.27 -6.83
CA TYR A 174 -2.38 -1.24 -7.34
C TYR A 174 -2.97 -2.65 -7.39
N CYS A 175 -4.16 -2.81 -6.83
CA CYS A 175 -4.88 -4.07 -6.72
C CYS A 175 -6.32 -3.92 -7.21
N CYS A 176 -7.01 -5.06 -7.32
CA CYS A 176 -8.39 -5.13 -7.79
C CYS A 176 -9.31 -5.37 -6.60
N SER A 177 -10.22 -4.45 -6.33
CA SER A 177 -11.12 -4.49 -5.19
C SER A 177 -12.58 -4.52 -5.61
N PHE A 178 -13.34 -5.40 -4.98
CA PHE A 178 -14.79 -5.53 -5.11
C PHE A 178 -15.45 -5.13 -3.80
N ASN A 179 -16.63 -4.48 -3.90
CA ASN A 179 -17.48 -4.14 -2.77
C ASN A 179 -16.77 -3.26 -1.71
N THR A 180 -15.98 -2.30 -2.19
CA THR A 180 -15.30 -1.31 -1.34
C THR A 180 -16.08 0.00 -1.33
N ILE A 181 -16.27 0.57 -0.15
CA ILE A 181 -16.84 1.91 0.02
C ILE A 181 -15.72 2.94 -0.22
N ASN A 182 -16.03 4.06 -0.86
CA ASN A 182 -15.03 5.12 -1.00
C ASN A 182 -14.84 5.80 0.37
N VAL A 183 -13.60 6.04 0.79
CA VAL A 183 -13.32 6.65 2.10
C VAL A 183 -13.97 8.03 2.23
N ASN A 184 -14.09 8.76 1.11
CA ASN A 184 -14.78 10.05 1.07
C ASN A 184 -16.30 9.96 1.28
N GLU A 185 -16.90 8.77 1.16
CA GLU A 185 -18.33 8.52 1.42
C GLU A 185 -18.56 8.03 2.87
N GLN A 186 -17.49 7.75 3.62
CA GLN A 186 -17.56 7.31 5.03
C GLN A 186 -17.47 8.47 6.03
N LEU A 187 -17.08 9.67 5.57
CA LEU A 187 -16.94 10.91 6.35
C LEU A 187 -18.16 11.81 6.13
#